data_AF-X1MQ15-F1
#
_entry.id   AF-X1MQ15-F1
#
_cell.length_a   1.000
_cell.length_b   1.000
_cell.length_c   1.000
_cell.angle_alpha   90.00
_cell.angle_beta   90.00
_cell.angle_gamma   90.00
#
_symmetry.space_group_name_H-M   'P 1'
#
loop_
_entity.id
_entity.type
_entity.pdbx_description
1 polymer ?
#
loop_
_entity_poly.entity_id
_entity_poly.type
_entity_poly.pdbx_seq_one_letter_code
_entity_poly.pdbx_strand_id
1 'polypeptide(L)'
;HIDYEKLADDRLGEKSDKVQARVKAARSLQRKRFDGTKLTCNAEMTPTEVREFCRTEESAQSLLKAAMKQLYLSARTFHRILKLGRTIADLENTDIIKAHHIAEAIQYRPRSMV
;
A
#
# COMPACT_ATOMS: atom_id res chain seq x y z
N HIS A 1 13.18 -8.78 -20.08
CA HIS A 1 14.33 -9.67 -19.86
C HIS A 1 14.18 -10.23 -18.45
N ILE A 2 14.11 -11.55 -18.28
CA ILE A 2 14.02 -12.19 -16.96
C ILE A 2 15.42 -12.73 -16.67
N ASP A 3 16.01 -12.32 -15.55
CA ASP A 3 17.35 -12.78 -15.15
C ASP A 3 17.33 -14.30 -14.91
N TYR A 4 18.20 -15.02 -15.62
CA TYR A 4 18.37 -16.47 -15.49
C TYR A 4 18.59 -16.89 -14.04
N GLU A 5 19.29 -16.06 -13.26
CA GLU A 5 19.55 -16.27 -11.83
C GLU A 5 18.28 -16.32 -10.98
N LYS A 6 17.19 -15.61 -11.33
CA LYS A 6 15.91 -15.71 -10.62
C LYS A 6 15.14 -16.98 -10.95
N LEU A 7 15.36 -17.53 -12.15
CA LEU A 7 14.74 -18.78 -12.60
C LEU A 7 15.52 -20.01 -12.10
N ALA A 8 16.81 -19.86 -11.86
CA ALA A 8 17.71 -20.87 -11.29
C ALA A 8 17.85 -20.75 -9.75
N ASP A 9 17.08 -19.87 -9.13
CA ASP A 9 17.09 -19.68 -7.68
C ASP A 9 16.29 -20.80 -6.98
N ASP A 10 16.98 -21.68 -6.26
CA ASP A 10 16.37 -22.74 -5.45
C ASP A 10 15.74 -22.20 -4.15
N ARG A 11 15.76 -20.89 -3.89
CA ARG A 11 15.02 -20.29 -2.77
C ARG A 11 13.53 -20.47 -3.00
N LEU A 12 12.96 -21.43 -2.30
CA LEU A 12 11.52 -21.61 -2.18
C LEU A 12 10.90 -20.28 -1.72
N GLY A 13 10.08 -19.68 -2.58
CA GLY A 13 9.28 -18.52 -2.24
C GLY A 13 8.38 -18.80 -1.03
N GLU A 14 7.86 -17.74 -0.41
CA GLU A 14 6.91 -17.87 0.70
C GLU A 14 5.73 -18.76 0.27
N LYS A 15 5.38 -19.73 1.12
CA LYS A 15 4.28 -20.65 0.82
C LYS A 15 2.95 -19.90 0.69
N SER A 16 2.12 -20.32 -0.25
CA SER A 16 0.82 -19.69 -0.55
C SER A 16 -0.14 -19.65 0.65
N ASP A 17 -0.06 -20.62 1.57
CA ASP A 17 -0.85 -20.66 2.81
C ASP A 17 -0.51 -19.50 3.76
N LYS A 18 0.77 -19.15 3.88
CA LYS A 18 1.25 -18.00 4.67
C LYS A 18 0.80 -16.68 4.06
N VAL A 19 0.92 -16.54 2.74
CA VAL A 19 0.41 -15.36 2.03
C VAL A 19 -1.10 -15.24 2.20
N GLN A 20 -1.84 -16.34 2.04
CA GLN A 20 -3.29 -16.35 2.22
C GLN A 20 -3.69 -15.90 3.62
N ALA A 21 -3.00 -16.37 4.66
CA ALA A 21 -3.26 -15.97 6.04
C ALA A 21 -3.09 -14.46 6.25
N ARG A 22 -2.00 -13.87 5.74
CA ARG A 22 -1.74 -12.42 5.80
C ARG A 22 -2.83 -11.61 5.09
N VAL A 23 -3.23 -12.05 3.89
CA VAL A 23 -4.30 -11.39 3.12
C VAL A 23 -5.63 -11.46 3.87
N LYS A 24 -5.98 -12.62 4.45
CA LYS A 24 -7.20 -12.76 5.26
C LYS A 24 -7.21 -11.84 6.48
N ALA A 25 -6.08 -11.72 7.17
CA ALA A 25 -5.93 -10.80 8.30
C ALA A 25 -6.14 -9.34 7.88
N ALA A 26 -5.46 -8.89 6.81
CA ALA A 26 -5.62 -7.54 6.27
C ALA A 26 -7.07 -7.25 5.85
N ARG A 27 -7.76 -8.19 5.21
CA ARG A 27 -9.18 -8.05 4.85
C ARG A 27 -10.09 -7.97 6.07
N SER A 28 -9.75 -8.66 7.15
CA SER A 28 -10.48 -8.56 8.42
C SER A 28 -10.36 -7.15 9.02
N LEU A 29 -9.16 -6.57 9.00
CA LEU A 29 -8.94 -5.18 9.44
C LEU A 29 -9.75 -4.19 8.61
N GLN A 30 -9.76 -4.36 7.28
CA GLN A 30 -10.56 -3.51 6.39
C GLN A 30 -12.06 -3.60 6.69
N ARG A 31 -12.60 -4.80 6.88
CA ARG A 31 -14.02 -4.98 7.26
C ARG A 31 -14.36 -4.30 8.59
N LYS A 32 -13.49 -4.43 9.59
CA LYS A 32 -13.68 -3.76 10.89
C LYS A 32 -13.64 -2.24 10.76
N ARG A 33 -12.68 -1.72 9.99
CA ARG A 33 -12.51 -0.27 9.75
C ARG A 33 -13.71 0.35 9.06
N PHE A 34 -14.32 -0.39 8.13
CA PHE A 34 -15.44 0.10 7.32
C PHE A 34 -16.80 -0.37 7.82
N ASP A 35 -16.87 -0.92 9.03
CA ASP A 35 -18.13 -1.32 9.65
C ASP A 35 -19.10 -0.13 9.72
N GLY A 36 -20.38 -0.36 9.38
CA GLY A 36 -21.37 0.71 9.24
C GLY A 36 -21.26 1.57 7.98
N THR A 37 -20.34 1.28 7.07
CA THR A 37 -20.22 1.97 5.77
C THR A 37 -20.53 1.03 4.60
N LYS A 38 -20.60 1.57 3.37
CA LYS A 38 -20.71 0.79 2.13
C LYS A 38 -19.37 0.29 1.58
N LEU A 39 -18.24 0.67 2.20
CA LEU A 39 -16.91 0.37 1.70
C LEU A 39 -16.52 -1.06 2.09
N THR A 40 -15.95 -1.80 1.15
CA THR A 40 -15.50 -3.18 1.36
C THR A 40 -13.98 -3.28 1.44
N CYS A 41 -13.25 -2.28 0.91
CA CYS A 41 -11.80 -2.28 0.88
C CYS A 41 -11.16 -0.90 0.75
N ASN A 42 -9.85 -0.85 1.01
CA ASN A 42 -9.08 0.40 0.97
C ASN A 42 -9.10 1.12 -0.39
N ALA A 43 -9.25 0.38 -1.49
CA ALA A 43 -9.27 0.96 -2.83
C ALA A 43 -10.48 1.88 -3.05
N GLU A 44 -11.60 1.61 -2.38
CA GLU A 44 -12.88 2.30 -2.57
C GLU A 44 -12.99 3.61 -1.79
N MET A 45 -12.08 3.88 -0.85
CA MET A 45 -12.11 5.11 -0.03
C MET A 45 -12.20 6.39 -0.88
N THR A 46 -13.01 7.36 -0.49
CA THR A 46 -12.97 8.70 -1.11
C THR A 46 -11.89 9.57 -0.42
N PRO A 47 -11.62 10.80 -0.88
CA PRO A 47 -10.68 11.69 -0.19
C PRO A 47 -11.03 11.91 1.29
N THR A 48 -12.31 11.83 1.66
CA THR A 48 -12.76 11.97 3.05
C THR A 48 -12.28 10.79 3.89
N GLU A 49 -12.57 9.56 3.48
CA GLU A 49 -12.15 8.36 4.21
C GLU A 49 -10.63 8.17 4.18
N VAL A 50 -9.95 8.62 3.12
CA VAL A 50 -8.48 8.64 3.10
C VAL A 50 -7.92 9.54 4.22
N ARG A 51 -8.51 10.72 4.47
CA ARG A 51 -8.07 11.58 5.59
C ARG A 51 -8.33 10.94 6.95
N GLU A 52 -9.41 10.19 7.07
CA GLU A 52 -9.80 9.54 8.32
C GLU A 52 -8.94 8.30 8.65
N PHE A 53 -8.72 7.43 7.66
CA PHE A 53 -8.15 6.10 7.89
C PHE A 53 -6.68 5.94 7.45
N CYS A 54 -6.13 6.86 6.67
CA CYS A 54 -4.73 6.79 6.23
C CYS A 54 -3.81 7.64 7.13
N ARG A 55 -3.81 7.34 8.43
CA ARG A 55 -2.88 7.98 9.39
C ARG A 55 -1.44 7.62 9.05
N THR A 56 -0.59 8.63 8.94
CA THR A 56 0.82 8.51 8.55
C THR A 56 1.71 9.05 9.66
N GLU A 57 2.88 8.43 9.85
CA GLU A 57 3.94 9.02 10.66
C GLU A 57 4.64 10.18 9.93
N GLU A 58 5.41 10.98 10.66
CA GLU A 58 6.07 12.18 10.13
C GLU A 58 7.06 11.87 8.99
N SER A 59 7.82 10.79 9.10
CA SER A 59 8.75 10.35 8.06
C SER A 59 8.02 9.93 6.78
N ALA A 60 6.85 9.29 6.90
CA ALA A 60 6.00 8.95 5.77
C ALA A 60 5.42 10.20 5.08
N GLN A 61 5.01 11.20 5.86
CA GLN A 61 4.56 12.50 5.32
C GLN A 61 5.68 13.23 4.58
N SER A 62 6.88 13.22 5.14
CA SER A 62 8.08 13.82 4.54
C SER A 62 8.42 13.16 3.20
N LEU A 63 8.36 11.82 3.15
CA LEU A 63 8.58 11.06 1.92
C LEU A 63 7.51 11.35 0.86
N LEU A 64 6.23 11.41 1.25
CA LEU A 64 5.14 11.79 0.34
C LEU A 64 5.36 13.18 -0.24
N LYS A 65 5.72 14.17 0.59
CA LYS A 65 5.99 15.55 0.16
C LYS A 65 7.15 15.62 -0.84
N ALA A 66 8.24 14.90 -0.56
CA ALA A 66 9.38 14.82 -1.48
C ALA A 66 8.99 14.17 -2.81
N ALA A 67 8.27 13.04 -2.76
CA ALA A 67 7.80 12.33 -3.95
C ALA A 67 6.85 13.17 -4.81
N MET A 68 5.93 13.92 -4.19
CA MET A 68 5.03 14.85 -4.90
C MET A 68 5.81 15.89 -5.71
N LYS A 69 6.86 16.47 -5.11
CA LYS A 69 7.71 17.49 -5.76
C LYS A 69 8.58 16.90 -6.87
N GLN A 70 9.21 15.75 -6.62
CA GLN A 70 10.20 15.16 -7.53
C GLN A 70 9.56 14.43 -8.72
N LEU A 71 8.41 13.78 -8.49
CA LEU A 71 7.75 12.92 -9.49
C LEU A 71 6.53 13.61 -10.13
N TYR A 72 6.31 14.90 -9.83
CA TYR A 72 5.19 15.71 -10.34
C TYR A 72 3.84 14.99 -10.23
N LEU A 73 3.58 14.44 -9.05
CA LEU A 73 2.40 13.60 -8.84
C LEU A 73 1.13 14.44 -8.75
N SER A 74 0.08 13.98 -9.42
CA SER A 74 -1.25 14.56 -9.28
C SER A 74 -1.88 14.22 -7.92
N ALA A 75 -2.85 15.03 -7.48
CA ALA A 75 -3.63 14.75 -6.28
C ALA A 75 -4.30 13.37 -6.30
N ARG A 76 -4.75 12.91 -7.48
CA ARG A 76 -5.26 11.54 -7.66
C ARG A 76 -4.21 10.48 -7.34
N THR A 77 -2.97 10.70 -7.77
CA THR A 77 -1.87 9.77 -7.51
C THR A 77 -1.47 9.78 -6.04
N PHE A 78 -1.45 10.94 -5.40
CA PHE A 78 -1.27 11.08 -3.96
C PHE A 78 -2.24 10.21 -3.16
N HIS A 79 -3.55 10.34 -3.44
CA HIS A 79 -4.56 9.52 -2.76
C HIS A 79 -4.40 8.02 -3.06
N ARG A 80 -4.03 7.66 -4.29
CA ARG A 80 -3.75 6.26 -4.64
C ARG A 80 -2.58 5.69 -3.83
N ILE A 81 -1.50 6.45 -3.66
CA ILE A 81 -0.35 6.04 -2.84
C ILE A 81 -0.78 5.83 -1.39
N LEU A 82 -1.57 6.73 -0.81
CA LEU A 82 -2.07 6.56 0.55
C LEU A 82 -2.92 5.30 0.72
N LYS A 83 -3.85 5.04 -0.20
CA LYS A 83 -4.67 3.80 -0.17
C LYS A 83 -3.83 2.53 -0.28
N LEU A 84 -2.78 2.57 -1.10
CA LEU A 84 -1.87 1.44 -1.28
C LEU A 84 -1.00 1.25 -0.03
N GLY A 85 -0.41 2.33 0.50
CA GLY A 85 0.32 2.32 1.76
C GLY A 85 -0.52 1.82 2.93
N ARG A 86 -1.81 2.18 2.99
CA ARG A 86 -2.77 1.64 3.97
C ARG A 86 -2.94 0.12 3.83
N THR A 87 -2.93 -0.40 2.61
CA THR A 87 -3.06 -1.83 2.35
C THR A 87 -1.81 -2.60 2.75
N ILE A 88 -0.62 -2.04 2.48
CA ILE A 88 0.67 -2.61 2.90
C ILE A 88 0.74 -2.63 4.43
N ALA A 89 0.37 -1.53 5.08
CA ALA A 89 0.26 -1.45 6.54
C ALA A 89 -0.72 -2.48 7.13
N ASP A 90 -1.84 -2.76 6.45
CA ASP A 90 -2.78 -3.81 6.88
C ASP A 90 -2.18 -5.22 6.75
N LEU A 91 -1.35 -5.47 5.72
CA LEU A 91 -0.64 -6.74 5.54
C LEU A 91 0.44 -6.95 6.61
N GLU A 92 0.96 -5.87 7.20
CA GLU A 92 1.87 -5.87 8.35
C GLU A 92 1.16 -5.75 9.70
N ASN A 93 -0.18 -5.68 9.73
CA ASN A 93 -0.99 -5.54 10.93
C ASN A 93 -0.61 -4.32 11.79
N THR A 94 -0.36 -3.17 11.16
CA THR A 94 -0.01 -1.90 11.83
C THR A 94 -1.02 -0.81 11.50
N ASP A 95 -1.53 -0.09 12.49
CA ASP A 95 -2.51 0.98 12.28
C ASP A 95 -1.92 2.27 11.72
N ILE A 96 -0.59 2.45 11.78
CA ILE A 96 0.09 3.63 11.26
C ILE A 96 0.78 3.29 9.94
N ILE A 97 0.59 4.15 8.93
CA ILE A 97 1.32 4.08 7.67
C ILE A 97 2.71 4.67 7.88
N LYS A 98 3.71 3.78 7.90
CA LYS A 98 5.12 4.09 8.01
C LYS A 98 5.77 4.45 6.67
N ALA A 99 6.97 5.03 6.73
CA ALA A 99 7.71 5.48 5.56
C ALA A 99 7.98 4.35 4.56
N HIS A 100 8.28 3.13 5.03
CA HIS A 100 8.54 2.00 4.13
C HIS A 100 7.29 1.56 3.35
N HIS A 101 6.10 1.62 3.95
CA HIS A 101 4.85 1.36 3.22
C HIS A 101 4.62 2.36 2.09
N ILE A 102 4.94 3.64 2.32
CA ILE A 102 4.86 4.68 1.28
C ILE A 102 5.90 4.43 0.19
N ALA A 103 7.13 4.10 0.57
CA ALA A 103 8.21 3.82 -0.38
C ALA A 103 7.83 2.67 -1.32
N GLU A 104 7.30 1.58 -0.76
CA GLU A 104 6.82 0.43 -1.53
C GLU A 104 5.60 0.80 -2.41
N ALA A 105 4.63 1.55 -1.88
CA ALA A 105 3.50 2.03 -2.66
C ALA A 105 3.91 2.91 -3.86
N ILE A 106 4.95 3.73 -3.71
CA ILE A 106 5.52 4.53 -4.80
C ILE A 106 6.17 3.62 -5.85
N GLN A 107 6.88 2.57 -5.44
CA GLN A 107 7.53 1.62 -6.36
C GLN A 107 6.52 0.85 -7.20
N TYR A 108 5.38 0.48 -6.64
CA TYR A 108 4.29 -0.17 -7.37
C TYR A 108 3.56 0.72 -8.38
N ARG A 109 3.89 2.02 -8.44
CA ARG A 109 3.41 2.87 -9.53
C ARG A 109 4.04 2.38 -10.83
N PRO A 110 3.25 1.85 -11.79
CA PRO A 110 3.78 1.65 -13.12
C PRO A 110 4.16 3.04 -13.64
N ARG A 111 5.45 3.23 -13.94
CA ARG A 111 5.84 4.25 -14.90
C ARG A 111 5.22 3.76 -16.20
N SER A 112 4.13 4.38 -16.64
CA SER A 112 3.74 4.23 -18.04
C SER A 112 4.99 4.58 -18.85
N MET A 113 5.60 3.58 -19.47
CA MET A 113 6.54 3.80 -20.56
C MET A 113 5.76 4.62 -21.59
N VAL A 114 6.24 5.84 -21.81
CA VAL A 114 5.88 6.60 -23.01
C VAL A 114 6.50 5.88 -24.20
#